data_AF-A0A2V8U4M8-F1
#
_entry.id   AF-A0A2V8U4M8-F1
#
_cell.length_a   1.000
_cell.length_b   1.000
_cell.length_c   1.000
_cell.angle_alpha   90.00
_cell.angle_beta   90.00
_cell.angle_gamma   90.00
#
_symmetry.space_group_name_H-M   'P 1'
#
loop_
_entity.id
_entity.type
_entity.pdbx_description
1 polymer ?
#
loop_
_entity_poly.entity_id
_entity_poly.type
_entity_poly.pdbx_seq_one_letter_code
_entity_poly.pdbx_strand_id
1 'polypeptide(L)'
;MADTIEKLRADRDLQCFFFRPSAIAALSGATATGFTVSGAWRQQFDWAVIEWNRDNVYEHPAFRYLPDGDLSGLLLTYEETRTNCIPMDSDLFPTVDWPSLRIWADDIYYVPLRNYAVPMEGSYQPAYAEFTLSGTPSGGDFIGLAFLTEHYTYQLYATDTIESAVQALADSVNAFSSLLTATRTGTTIRLSYSTTAGANGNRFGVYSYSTGGEIWDAAAKTFANGTSPTKWRVTLDFSSLTDLDGRTIPTTNIRKMRWTYAADLQAGAFERSEFQVVVSNWTVTGTNRTYSVAGPGSRRIEDHSAEIVYSGQWTDSRGNFSGGTIHYS
;
A
#
# COMPACT_ATOMS: atom_id res chain seq x y z
N MET A 1 10.16 -23.32 32.50
CA MET A 1 9.91 -21.85 32.52
C MET A 1 8.58 -21.64 31.83
N ALA A 2 7.66 -20.90 32.44
CA ALA A 2 6.44 -20.50 31.74
C ALA A 2 6.83 -19.52 30.62
N ASP A 3 6.36 -19.77 29.40
CA ASP A 3 6.56 -18.88 28.24
C ASP A 3 5.82 -17.56 28.52
N THR A 4 6.52 -16.43 28.44
CA THR A 4 5.91 -15.11 28.64
C THR A 4 5.23 -14.69 27.35
N ILE A 5 3.93 -14.37 27.41
CA ILE A 5 3.19 -13.87 26.24
C ILE A 5 3.44 -12.37 26.10
N GLU A 6 3.84 -11.95 24.91
CA GLU A 6 4.24 -10.58 24.61
C GLU A 6 3.39 -10.01 23.47
N LYS A 7 3.04 -8.72 23.59
CA LYS A 7 2.30 -7.95 22.59
C LYS A 7 3.04 -7.93 21.26
N LEU A 8 2.26 -7.97 20.18
CA LEU A 8 2.73 -7.87 18.80
C LEU A 8 3.71 -8.98 18.41
N ARG A 9 3.72 -10.12 19.10
CA ARG A 9 4.59 -11.24 18.74
C ARG A 9 3.99 -12.00 17.55
N ALA A 10 4.68 -12.03 16.41
CA ALA A 10 4.10 -12.49 15.15
C ALA A 10 3.59 -13.94 15.12
N ASP A 11 4.23 -14.85 15.86
CA ASP A 11 3.85 -16.27 15.98
C ASP A 11 2.73 -16.55 17.00
N ARG A 12 2.27 -15.52 17.72
CA ARG A 12 1.29 -15.68 18.82
C ARG A 12 0.12 -14.73 18.74
N ASP A 13 0.33 -13.51 18.25
CA ASP A 13 -0.55 -12.36 18.50
C ASP A 13 -1.14 -11.75 17.21
N LEU A 14 -0.73 -12.28 16.07
CA LEU A 14 -1.15 -11.82 14.76
C LEU A 14 -2.00 -12.88 14.06
N GLN A 15 -3.01 -12.42 13.33
CA GLN A 15 -3.93 -13.27 12.58
C GLN A 15 -4.19 -12.72 11.19
N CYS A 16 -4.52 -13.61 10.25
CA CYS A 16 -4.82 -13.25 8.87
C CYS A 16 -6.33 -13.26 8.62
N PHE A 17 -6.85 -12.18 8.04
CA PHE A 17 -8.17 -12.14 7.43
C PHE A 17 -8.05 -11.71 5.98
N PHE A 18 -9.10 -11.96 5.20
CA PHE A 18 -9.14 -11.60 3.79
C PHE A 18 -10.57 -11.40 3.34
N PHE A 19 -10.73 -10.72 2.22
CA PHE A 19 -12.03 -10.49 1.62
C PHE A 19 -12.65 -11.81 1.16
N ARG A 20 -13.77 -12.20 1.80
CA ARG A 20 -14.52 -13.40 1.43
C ARG A 20 -15.66 -13.03 0.46
N PRO A 21 -15.94 -13.84 -0.57
CA PRO A 21 -15.37 -15.16 -0.86
C PRO A 21 -14.23 -15.19 -1.89
N SER A 22 -13.83 -14.05 -2.45
CA SER A 22 -12.93 -14.02 -3.62
C SER A 22 -11.45 -14.18 -3.26
N ALA A 23 -10.91 -13.46 -2.28
CA ALA A 23 -9.52 -13.64 -1.88
C ALA A 23 -9.32 -14.96 -1.10
N ILE A 24 -8.10 -15.49 -1.16
CA ILE A 24 -7.61 -16.49 -0.20
C ILE A 24 -6.28 -15.99 0.33
N ALA A 25 -6.10 -16.02 1.64
CA ALA A 25 -4.83 -15.70 2.28
C ALA A 25 -4.59 -16.59 3.51
N ALA A 26 -3.32 -16.84 3.81
CA ALA A 26 -2.89 -17.51 5.03
C ALA A 26 -1.64 -16.82 5.59
N LEU A 27 -1.52 -16.82 6.91
CA LEU A 27 -0.28 -16.48 7.61
C LEU A 27 0.49 -17.79 7.85
N SER A 28 1.76 -17.79 7.49
CA SER A 28 2.62 -18.98 7.48
C SER A 28 4.05 -18.61 7.86
N GLY A 29 4.84 -19.62 8.27
CA GLY A 29 6.24 -19.41 8.67
C GLY A 29 6.44 -18.41 9.82
N ALA A 30 5.41 -18.21 10.65
CA ALA A 30 5.48 -17.23 11.72
C ALA A 30 6.44 -17.66 12.83
N THR A 31 7.34 -16.76 13.18
CA THR A 31 8.28 -16.86 14.30
C THR A 31 8.20 -15.56 15.10
N ALA A 32 8.95 -15.45 16.21
CA ALA A 32 9.02 -14.19 16.95
C ALA A 32 9.58 -13.01 16.13
N THR A 33 10.30 -13.26 15.02
CA THR A 33 11.03 -12.25 14.25
C THR A 33 10.52 -12.05 12.82
N GLY A 34 9.42 -12.70 12.44
CA GLY A 34 8.86 -12.55 11.09
C GLY A 34 7.79 -13.56 10.75
N PHE A 35 7.15 -13.35 9.61
CA PHE A 35 6.08 -14.20 9.07
C PHE A 35 5.91 -13.95 7.57
N THR A 36 5.19 -14.85 6.90
CA THR A 36 4.79 -14.69 5.51
C THR A 36 3.27 -14.71 5.40
N VAL A 37 2.71 -13.76 4.66
CA VAL A 37 1.31 -13.76 4.23
C VAL A 37 1.28 -14.08 2.76
N SER A 38 0.53 -15.10 2.36
CA SER A 38 0.43 -15.46 0.95
C SER A 38 -0.92 -16.05 0.62
N GLY A 39 -1.22 -16.09 -0.68
CA GLY A 39 -2.46 -16.64 -1.17
C GLY A 39 -2.72 -16.26 -2.62
N ALA A 40 -3.99 -16.03 -2.97
CA ALA A 40 -4.37 -15.70 -4.34
C ALA A 40 -5.40 -14.55 -4.39
N TRP A 41 -5.13 -13.60 -5.27
CA TRP A 41 -6.08 -12.58 -5.71
C TRP A 41 -6.91 -13.14 -6.87
N ARG A 42 -8.23 -13.13 -6.74
CA ARG A 42 -9.17 -13.55 -7.78
C ARG A 42 -9.87 -12.37 -8.44
N GLN A 43 -9.88 -11.20 -7.81
CA GLN A 43 -10.45 -9.96 -8.35
C GLN A 43 -9.61 -8.74 -7.98
N GLN A 44 -9.75 -7.65 -8.72
CA GLN A 44 -8.95 -6.43 -8.56
C GLN A 44 -9.09 -5.74 -7.19
N PHE A 45 -10.26 -5.88 -6.55
CA PHE A 45 -10.55 -5.28 -5.25
C PHE A 45 -10.30 -6.24 -4.08
N ASP A 46 -9.69 -7.41 -4.34
CA ASP A 46 -9.33 -8.34 -3.29
C ASP A 46 -8.28 -7.73 -2.35
N TRP A 47 -8.43 -8.07 -1.08
CA TRP A 47 -7.52 -7.65 -0.03
C TRP A 47 -7.31 -8.76 1.00
N ALA A 48 -6.16 -8.71 1.66
CA ALA A 48 -5.82 -9.49 2.84
C ALA A 48 -5.32 -8.53 3.93
N VAL A 49 -5.54 -8.89 5.19
CA VAL A 49 -5.05 -8.11 6.33
C VAL A 49 -4.34 -8.99 7.33
N ILE A 50 -3.30 -8.45 7.94
CA ILE A 50 -2.79 -8.92 9.23
C ILE A 50 -3.38 -8.06 10.32
N GLU A 51 -4.01 -8.72 11.28
CA GLU A 51 -4.69 -8.07 12.40
C GLU A 51 -3.98 -8.41 13.71
N TRP A 52 -3.79 -7.36 14.52
CA TRP A 52 -3.57 -7.48 15.95
C TRP A 52 -4.84 -7.07 16.69
N ASN A 53 -5.17 -7.74 17.79
CA ASN A 53 -6.39 -7.47 18.55
C ASN A 53 -6.16 -7.70 20.04
N ARG A 54 -6.41 -6.68 20.86
CA ARG A 54 -6.16 -6.73 22.32
C ARG A 54 -6.93 -7.83 23.03
N ASP A 55 -8.03 -8.34 22.46
CA ASP A 55 -8.95 -9.27 23.14
C ASP A 55 -8.67 -10.75 22.80
N ASN A 56 -7.71 -11.02 21.89
CA ASN A 56 -7.38 -12.36 21.39
C ASN A 56 -8.63 -13.18 21.03
N VAL A 57 -9.22 -12.91 19.86
CA VAL A 57 -10.53 -13.49 19.51
C VAL A 57 -10.48 -14.94 19.02
N TYR A 58 -9.31 -15.51 18.79
CA TYR A 58 -9.15 -16.80 18.11
C TYR A 58 -8.65 -17.93 19.00
N GLU A 59 -7.86 -17.66 20.04
CA GLU A 59 -7.39 -18.74 20.92
C GLU A 59 -8.52 -19.30 21.79
N HIS A 60 -8.32 -20.50 22.31
CA HIS A 60 -9.23 -21.08 23.29
C HIS A 60 -9.30 -20.16 24.52
N PRO A 61 -10.49 -19.86 25.08
CA PRO A 61 -10.64 -18.91 26.18
C PRO A 61 -9.73 -19.16 27.39
N ALA A 62 -9.38 -20.41 27.67
CA ALA A 62 -8.46 -20.77 28.76
C ALA A 62 -6.98 -20.38 28.54
N PHE A 63 -6.59 -20.06 27.31
CA PHE A 63 -5.21 -19.68 26.95
C PHE A 63 -5.05 -18.19 26.63
N ARG A 64 -6.16 -17.44 26.57
CA ARG A 64 -6.14 -16.01 26.25
C ARG A 64 -5.49 -15.22 27.38
N TYR A 65 -4.72 -14.22 26.98
CA TYR A 65 -4.32 -13.15 27.87
C TYR A 65 -5.49 -12.22 28.23
N LEU A 66 -5.33 -11.45 29.30
CA LEU A 66 -6.24 -10.39 29.67
C LEU A 66 -6.15 -9.24 28.64
N PRO A 67 -7.26 -8.60 28.27
CA PRO A 67 -7.24 -7.51 27.31
C PRO A 67 -6.30 -6.38 27.74
N ASP A 68 -5.38 -6.03 26.85
CA ASP A 68 -4.42 -4.95 27.09
C ASP A 68 -4.14 -4.20 25.78
N GLY A 69 -4.69 -2.99 25.71
CA GLY A 69 -4.59 -2.10 24.56
C GLY A 69 -3.48 -1.06 24.65
N ASP A 70 -2.70 -1.02 25.72
CA ASP A 70 -1.67 -0.01 25.90
C ASP A 70 -0.42 -0.38 25.11
N LEU A 71 -0.25 0.26 23.96
CA LEU A 71 0.95 0.14 23.13
C LEU A 71 1.85 1.39 23.27
N SER A 72 1.48 2.38 24.09
CA SER A 72 2.12 3.71 24.10
C SER A 72 3.61 3.70 24.43
N GLY A 73 4.10 2.66 25.11
CA GLY A 73 5.52 2.46 25.44
C GLY A 73 6.29 1.61 24.43
N LEU A 74 5.68 1.19 23.31
CA LEU A 74 6.27 0.24 22.37
C LEU A 74 6.83 0.92 21.11
N LEU A 75 7.92 0.32 20.61
CA LEU A 75 8.48 0.60 19.29
C LEU A 75 8.48 -0.70 18.49
N LEU A 76 7.80 -0.71 17.34
CA LEU A 76 7.79 -1.82 16.40
C LEU A 76 8.62 -1.47 15.16
N THR A 77 9.62 -2.29 14.86
CA THR A 77 10.38 -2.22 13.61
C THR A 77 10.26 -3.52 12.85
N TYR A 78 10.09 -3.47 11.53
CA TYR A 78 10.11 -4.63 10.66
C TYR A 78 10.56 -4.29 9.24
N GLU A 79 10.89 -5.32 8.47
CA GLU A 79 11.19 -5.22 7.05
C GLU A 79 10.17 -5.99 6.23
N GLU A 80 9.72 -5.43 5.12
CA GLU A 80 8.64 -5.97 4.30
C GLU A 80 9.03 -5.98 2.82
N THR A 81 8.75 -7.10 2.15
CA THR A 81 8.76 -7.22 0.69
C THR A 81 7.38 -7.68 0.20
N ARG A 82 6.97 -7.21 -0.98
CA ARG A 82 5.67 -7.53 -1.59
C ARG A 82 5.85 -8.09 -2.99
N THR A 83 5.06 -9.11 -3.31
CA THR A 83 4.92 -9.69 -4.65
C THR A 83 3.45 -9.70 -5.05
N ASN A 84 3.15 -9.21 -6.26
CA ASN A 84 1.79 -9.10 -6.80
C ASN A 84 0.80 -8.35 -5.88
N CYS A 85 1.32 -7.42 -5.07
CA CYS A 85 0.50 -6.51 -4.26
C CYS A 85 0.80 -5.07 -4.68
N ILE A 86 -0.12 -4.15 -4.40
CA ILE A 86 0.15 -2.72 -4.54
C ILE A 86 1.43 -2.37 -3.73
N PRO A 87 2.44 -1.73 -4.36
CA PRO A 87 3.68 -1.32 -3.69
C PRO A 87 3.43 -0.37 -2.51
N MET A 88 4.32 -0.38 -1.52
CA MET A 88 4.19 0.49 -0.33
C MET A 88 4.26 1.98 -0.67
N ASP A 89 5.02 2.34 -1.69
CA ASP A 89 5.19 3.69 -2.21
C ASP A 89 4.17 4.06 -3.27
N SER A 90 3.12 3.26 -3.48
CA SER A 90 2.12 3.59 -4.47
C SER A 90 1.40 4.91 -4.11
N ASP A 91 1.11 5.73 -5.10
CA ASP A 91 0.37 7.00 -4.95
C ASP A 91 -1.04 6.91 -5.56
N LEU A 92 -1.43 5.69 -5.95
CA LEU A 92 -2.76 5.41 -6.45
C LEU A 92 -3.81 5.69 -5.37
N PHE A 93 -4.97 6.16 -5.82
CA PHE A 93 -6.11 6.34 -4.93
C PHE A 93 -6.44 5.02 -4.20
N PRO A 94 -6.39 4.99 -2.86
CA PRO A 94 -6.57 3.77 -2.10
C PRO A 94 -8.07 3.40 -2.05
N THR A 95 -8.47 2.46 -2.90
CA THR A 95 -9.84 1.86 -2.86
C THR A 95 -10.06 0.99 -1.63
N VAL A 96 -8.97 0.48 -1.06
CA VAL A 96 -8.88 -0.13 0.26
C VAL A 96 -7.69 0.48 0.98
N ASP A 97 -7.68 0.38 2.30
CA ASP A 97 -6.70 1.07 3.16
C ASP A 97 -5.32 0.37 3.20
N TRP A 98 -4.82 -0.06 2.05
CA TRP A 98 -3.49 -0.64 1.88
C TRP A 98 -2.31 0.30 2.22
N PRO A 99 -2.38 1.65 2.08
CA PRO A 99 -1.24 2.50 2.41
C PRO A 99 -1.12 2.79 3.91
N SER A 100 -2.13 2.41 4.69
CA SER A 100 -2.24 2.81 6.10
C SER A 100 -2.30 1.62 7.04
N LEU A 101 -1.66 1.77 8.20
CA LEU A 101 -1.98 0.95 9.36
C LEU A 101 -3.26 1.50 9.96
N ARG A 102 -4.33 0.72 9.91
CA ARG A 102 -5.60 1.13 10.51
C ARG A 102 -5.62 0.78 11.98
N ILE A 103 -5.94 1.74 12.83
CA ILE A 103 -5.96 1.60 14.28
C ILE A 103 -7.37 1.92 14.78
N TRP A 104 -7.96 1.00 15.53
CA TRP A 104 -9.22 1.24 16.24
C TRP A 104 -8.91 1.54 17.71
N ALA A 105 -9.25 2.73 18.17
CA ALA A 105 -9.16 3.13 19.57
C ALA A 105 -10.52 3.69 20.03
N ASP A 106 -10.59 4.97 20.40
CA ASP A 106 -11.83 5.74 20.56
C ASP A 106 -12.50 6.06 19.22
N ASP A 107 -11.70 6.28 18.17
CA ASP A 107 -12.13 6.37 16.77
C ASP A 107 -11.29 5.42 15.88
N ILE A 108 -11.51 5.48 14.56
CA ILE A 108 -10.68 4.83 13.55
C ILE A 108 -9.65 5.83 13.03
N TYR A 109 -8.38 5.46 13.15
CA TYR A 109 -7.23 6.22 12.67
C TYR A 109 -6.51 5.46 11.55
N TYR A 110 -5.86 6.21 10.66
CA TYR A 110 -5.15 5.71 9.50
C TYR A 110 -3.71 6.23 9.52
N VAL A 111 -2.77 5.45 10.03
CA VAL A 111 -1.37 5.85 10.06
C VAL A 111 -0.75 5.63 8.67
N PRO A 112 -0.30 6.66 7.95
CA PRO A 112 0.33 6.50 6.63
C PRO A 112 1.66 5.77 6.75
N LEU A 113 1.72 4.49 6.40
CA LEU A 113 2.90 3.64 6.60
C LEU A 113 4.14 4.22 5.91
N ARG A 114 3.96 4.87 4.75
CA ARG A 114 5.05 5.47 3.98
C ARG A 114 5.82 6.55 4.74
N ASN A 115 5.19 7.28 5.65
CA ASN A 115 5.83 8.30 6.49
C ASN A 115 6.78 7.69 7.53
N TYR A 116 6.60 6.39 7.83
CA TYR A 116 7.34 5.63 8.81
C TYR A 116 8.24 4.56 8.16
N ALA A 117 8.41 4.63 6.83
CA ALA A 117 9.12 3.64 6.04
C ALA A 117 10.32 4.23 5.29
N VAL A 118 11.44 3.50 5.32
CA VAL A 118 12.65 3.80 4.55
C VAL A 118 12.96 2.67 3.57
N PRO A 119 13.37 2.99 2.33
CA PRO A 119 13.72 1.96 1.35
C PRO A 119 15.03 1.28 1.76
N MET A 120 15.08 -0.05 1.63
CA MET A 120 16.23 -0.88 1.98
C MET A 120 16.90 -1.51 0.75
N GLU A 121 16.11 -1.90 -0.25
CA GLU A 121 16.58 -2.52 -1.49
C GLU A 121 15.76 -2.01 -2.68
N GLY A 122 16.36 -2.07 -3.87
CA GLY A 122 15.80 -1.49 -5.09
C GLY A 122 15.99 0.03 -5.16
N SER A 123 15.60 0.61 -6.29
CA SER A 123 15.68 2.05 -6.51
C SER A 123 14.54 2.53 -7.40
N TYR A 124 14.24 3.81 -7.28
CA TYR A 124 13.34 4.47 -8.21
C TYR A 124 14.01 4.57 -9.58
N GLN A 125 13.31 4.11 -10.61
CA GLN A 125 13.63 4.39 -12.01
C GLN A 125 12.40 4.98 -12.68
N PRO A 126 12.57 6.04 -13.50
CA PRO A 126 11.46 6.62 -14.22
C PRO A 126 10.95 5.64 -15.27
N ALA A 127 9.63 5.50 -15.37
CA ALA A 127 9.04 4.76 -16.47
C ALA A 127 9.19 5.57 -17.76
N TYR A 128 9.47 4.91 -18.88
CA TYR A 128 9.66 5.58 -20.17
C TYR A 128 9.00 4.86 -21.32
N ALA A 129 8.70 5.62 -22.38
CA ALA A 129 8.10 5.18 -23.62
C ALA A 129 8.85 5.84 -24.77
N GLU A 130 9.05 5.10 -25.85
CA GLU A 130 9.78 5.56 -27.02
C GLU A 130 8.85 5.55 -28.22
N PHE A 131 8.80 6.66 -28.96
CA PHE A 131 8.05 6.76 -30.21
C PHE A 131 9.03 7.06 -31.34
N THR A 132 8.90 6.36 -32.44
CA THR A 132 9.74 6.57 -33.62
C THR A 132 8.92 7.17 -34.73
N LEU A 133 9.33 8.33 -35.21
CA LEU A 133 8.68 9.01 -36.33
C LEU A 133 9.33 8.56 -37.64
N SER A 134 8.50 8.39 -38.66
CA SER A 134 8.91 8.05 -40.02
C SER A 134 8.04 8.81 -41.03
N GLY A 135 8.33 8.65 -42.33
CA GLY A 135 7.59 9.31 -43.41
C GLY A 135 8.34 10.50 -43.99
N THR A 136 7.61 11.37 -44.69
CA THR A 136 8.18 12.55 -45.37
C THR A 136 7.56 13.81 -44.79
N PRO A 137 8.36 14.68 -44.13
CA PRO A 137 7.85 15.89 -43.53
C PRO A 137 7.33 16.85 -44.62
N SER A 138 6.12 17.37 -44.44
CA SER A 138 5.58 18.41 -45.32
C SER A 138 5.18 19.66 -44.54
N GLY A 139 5.52 20.83 -45.08
CA GLY A 139 5.21 22.11 -44.44
C GLY A 139 3.70 22.28 -44.24
N GLY A 140 3.29 22.57 -43.00
CA GLY A 140 1.90 22.73 -42.61
C GLY A 140 1.28 21.50 -41.94
N ASP A 141 1.93 20.34 -41.99
CA ASP A 141 1.50 19.15 -41.25
C ASP A 141 1.78 19.31 -39.74
N PHE A 142 1.10 18.50 -38.93
CA PHE A 142 1.28 18.48 -37.48
C PHE A 142 1.66 17.10 -37.01
N ILE A 143 2.54 17.06 -36.02
CA ILE A 143 2.82 15.89 -35.19
C ILE A 143 2.60 16.26 -33.72
N GLY A 144 2.26 15.28 -32.90
CA GLY A 144 2.22 15.53 -31.47
C GLY A 144 2.15 14.30 -30.60
N LEU A 145 2.36 14.56 -29.31
CA LEU A 145 2.28 13.61 -28.21
C LEU A 145 1.37 14.20 -27.13
N ALA A 146 0.42 13.40 -26.66
CA ALA A 146 -0.52 13.78 -25.61
C ALA A 146 -0.38 12.84 -24.41
N PHE A 147 -0.30 13.43 -23.22
CA PHE A 147 -0.12 12.73 -21.96
C PHE A 147 -0.98 13.37 -20.87
N LEU A 148 -1.90 12.61 -20.27
CA LEU A 148 -2.88 13.12 -19.29
C LEU A 148 -3.60 14.36 -19.82
N THR A 149 -3.28 15.54 -19.28
CA THR A 149 -3.85 16.84 -19.70
C THR A 149 -2.88 17.67 -20.54
N GLU A 150 -1.64 17.20 -20.72
CA GLU A 150 -0.58 17.86 -21.46
C GLU A 150 -0.59 17.45 -22.93
N HIS A 151 -0.41 18.42 -23.84
CA HIS A 151 -0.39 18.19 -25.28
C HIS A 151 0.81 18.93 -25.90
N TYR A 152 1.66 18.19 -26.59
CA TYR A 152 2.84 18.71 -27.25
C TYR A 152 2.63 18.59 -28.75
N THR A 153 2.27 19.71 -29.37
CA THR A 153 2.03 19.80 -30.82
C THR A 153 3.17 20.56 -31.47
N TYR A 154 3.63 20.07 -32.62
CA TYR A 154 4.56 20.79 -33.49
C TYR A 154 4.01 20.85 -34.91
N GLN A 155 3.98 22.06 -35.48
CA GLN A 155 3.68 22.28 -36.89
C GLN A 155 4.99 22.18 -37.68
N LEU A 156 5.03 21.32 -38.68
CA LEU A 156 6.20 21.13 -39.52
C LEU A 156 6.38 22.29 -40.49
N TYR A 157 7.63 22.69 -40.70
CA TYR A 157 8.05 23.58 -41.78
C TYR A 157 8.58 22.76 -42.96
N ALA A 158 8.55 23.34 -44.16
CA ALA A 158 9.02 22.69 -45.38
C ALA A 158 10.52 22.33 -45.37
N THR A 159 11.29 22.92 -44.45
CA THR A 159 12.73 22.66 -44.26
C THR A 159 13.03 21.61 -43.20
N ASP A 160 12.02 21.14 -42.46
CA ASP A 160 12.23 20.19 -41.37
C ASP A 160 12.64 18.81 -41.91
N THR A 161 13.57 18.19 -41.20
CA THR A 161 13.75 16.73 -41.24
C THR A 161 12.94 16.08 -40.12
N ILE A 162 12.72 14.77 -40.21
CA ILE A 162 12.07 14.00 -39.13
C ILE A 162 12.83 14.20 -37.81
N GLU A 163 14.16 14.16 -37.81
CA GLU A 163 14.98 14.38 -36.63
C GLU A 163 14.76 15.77 -36.02
N SER A 164 14.68 16.82 -36.84
CA SER A 164 14.45 18.18 -36.35
C SER A 164 13.04 18.36 -35.78
N ALA A 165 12.02 17.75 -36.38
CA ALA A 165 10.65 17.80 -35.88
C ALA A 165 10.51 17.06 -34.54
N VAL A 166 11.16 15.88 -34.41
CA VAL A 166 11.20 15.13 -33.15
C VAL A 166 12.00 15.88 -32.08
N GLN A 167 13.08 16.58 -32.45
CA GLN A 167 13.82 17.44 -31.53
C GLN A 167 12.93 18.58 -31.01
N ALA A 168 12.17 19.24 -31.88
CA ALA A 168 11.26 20.32 -31.48
C ALA A 168 10.19 19.84 -30.48
N LEU A 169 9.66 18.62 -30.65
CA LEU A 169 8.78 18.01 -29.65
C LEU A 169 9.49 17.75 -28.32
N ALA A 170 10.72 17.21 -28.36
CA ALA A 170 11.50 16.99 -27.13
C ALA A 170 11.78 18.29 -26.38
N ASP A 171 12.12 19.36 -27.10
CA ASP A 171 12.34 20.69 -26.51
C ASP A 171 11.05 21.26 -25.91
N SER A 172 9.91 21.07 -26.59
CA SER A 172 8.59 21.46 -26.09
C SER A 172 8.23 20.73 -24.79
N VAL A 173 8.42 19.41 -24.73
CA VAL A 173 8.20 18.63 -23.50
C VAL A 173 9.05 19.15 -22.35
N ASN A 174 10.36 19.33 -22.57
CA ASN A 174 11.29 19.77 -21.53
C ASN A 174 11.05 21.23 -21.10
N ALA A 175 10.48 22.06 -21.96
CA ALA A 175 10.17 23.46 -21.63
C ALA A 175 8.87 23.61 -20.82
N PHE A 176 7.88 22.74 -21.04
CA PHE A 176 6.51 22.97 -20.55
C PHE A 176 5.96 21.87 -19.63
N SER A 177 6.52 20.66 -19.62
CA SER A 177 6.06 19.61 -18.71
C SER A 177 6.67 19.76 -17.31
N SER A 178 5.84 19.59 -16.27
CA SER A 178 6.33 19.33 -14.91
C SER A 178 6.42 17.83 -14.59
N LEU A 179 5.94 16.97 -15.49
CA LEU A 179 5.74 15.53 -15.26
C LEU A 179 6.64 14.65 -16.13
N LEU A 180 6.99 15.12 -17.32
CA LEU A 180 7.75 14.42 -18.33
C LEU A 180 9.10 15.10 -18.58
N THR A 181 10.06 14.29 -18.97
CA THR A 181 11.29 14.73 -19.64
C THR A 181 11.41 13.99 -20.96
N ALA A 182 12.04 14.62 -21.95
CA ALA A 182 12.20 14.05 -23.28
C ALA A 182 13.65 14.07 -23.76
N THR A 183 14.05 13.00 -24.44
CA THR A 183 15.34 12.90 -25.13
C THR A 183 15.12 12.34 -26.52
N ARG A 184 15.83 12.86 -27.54
CA ARG A 184 15.78 12.35 -28.91
C ARG A 184 17.06 11.57 -29.25
N THR A 185 16.90 10.42 -29.88
CA THR A 185 17.96 9.66 -30.55
C THR A 185 17.54 9.35 -31.98
N GLY A 186 18.19 9.99 -32.96
CA GLY A 186 17.77 9.86 -34.37
C GLY A 186 16.35 10.39 -34.57
N THR A 187 15.45 9.54 -35.06
CA THR A 187 14.02 9.83 -35.25
C THR A 187 13.13 9.34 -34.10
N THR A 188 13.75 8.83 -33.02
CA THR A 188 13.04 8.33 -31.84
C THR A 188 13.07 9.37 -30.73
N ILE A 189 11.91 9.65 -30.13
CA ILE A 189 11.77 10.41 -28.88
C ILE A 189 11.46 9.45 -27.75
N ARG A 190 12.26 9.52 -26.68
CA ARG A 190 11.99 8.88 -25.40
C ARG A 190 11.36 9.91 -24.47
N LEU A 191 10.17 9.62 -23.98
CA LEU A 191 9.52 10.32 -22.89
C LEU A 191 9.76 9.54 -21.60
N SER A 192 10.21 10.21 -20.55
CA SER A 192 10.37 9.62 -19.21
C SER A 192 9.46 10.33 -18.22
N TYR A 193 8.61 9.58 -17.53
CA TYR A 193 7.73 10.10 -16.48
C TYR A 193 8.47 10.24 -15.15
N SER A 194 7.99 11.14 -14.29
CA SER A 194 8.60 11.49 -13.00
C SER A 194 9.26 10.30 -12.30
N THR A 195 10.52 10.48 -11.90
CA THR A 195 11.28 9.48 -11.13
C THR A 195 10.58 9.05 -9.86
N THR A 196 9.83 9.96 -9.21
CA THR A 196 9.10 9.66 -7.98
C THR A 196 7.87 8.78 -8.18
N ALA A 197 7.38 8.64 -9.42
CA ALA A 197 6.26 7.74 -9.72
C ALA A 197 6.67 6.26 -9.67
N GLY A 198 7.97 5.97 -9.83
CA GLY A 198 8.52 4.62 -9.77
C GLY A 198 7.74 3.60 -10.61
N ALA A 199 7.38 2.46 -10.01
CA ALA A 199 6.60 1.42 -10.66
C ALA A 199 5.18 1.86 -11.09
N ASN A 200 4.61 2.91 -10.47
CA ASN A 200 3.30 3.42 -10.89
C ASN A 200 3.34 4.11 -12.24
N GLY A 201 4.50 4.61 -12.66
CA GLY A 201 4.67 5.21 -13.98
C GLY A 201 4.29 4.25 -15.11
N ASN A 202 4.48 2.94 -14.90
CA ASN A 202 4.12 1.90 -15.88
C ASN A 202 2.61 1.77 -16.15
N ARG A 203 1.76 2.49 -15.41
CA ARG A 203 0.30 2.45 -15.56
C ARG A 203 -0.25 3.56 -16.45
N PHE A 204 0.60 4.49 -16.88
CA PHE A 204 0.17 5.61 -17.71
C PHE A 204 0.56 5.42 -19.18
N GLY A 205 -0.27 5.96 -20.08
CA GLY A 205 -0.06 5.90 -21.52
C GLY A 205 0.10 7.27 -22.14
N VAL A 206 0.83 7.30 -23.25
CA VAL A 206 0.99 8.46 -24.14
C VAL A 206 0.33 8.13 -25.47
N TYR A 207 -0.39 9.09 -26.02
CA TYR A 207 -0.97 9.03 -27.35
C TYR A 207 -0.14 9.84 -28.33
N SER A 208 -0.01 9.37 -29.56
CA SER A 208 0.64 10.08 -30.64
C SER A 208 -0.36 10.40 -31.74
N TYR A 209 -0.09 11.45 -32.52
CA TYR A 209 -0.86 11.75 -33.72
C TYR A 209 -0.01 12.47 -34.75
N SER A 210 -0.47 12.39 -36.00
CA SER A 210 0.02 13.15 -37.15
C SER A 210 -1.14 13.48 -38.08
N THR A 211 -1.02 14.55 -38.88
CA THR A 211 -2.05 14.95 -39.85
C THR A 211 -1.64 14.74 -41.31
N GLY A 212 -0.38 14.40 -41.55
CA GLY A 212 0.27 14.39 -42.86
C GLY A 212 0.83 13.04 -43.28
N GLY A 213 1.94 13.09 -44.02
CA GLY A 213 2.68 11.91 -44.48
C GLY A 213 3.56 11.27 -43.40
N GLU A 214 3.66 11.88 -42.22
CA GLU A 214 4.43 11.40 -41.08
C GLU A 214 3.65 10.34 -40.31
N ILE A 215 4.35 9.29 -39.88
CA ILE A 215 3.74 8.16 -39.19
C ILE A 215 4.57 7.81 -37.96
N TRP A 216 3.93 7.88 -36.80
CA TRP A 216 4.45 7.30 -35.56
C TRP A 216 4.33 5.79 -35.61
N ASP A 217 5.33 5.09 -35.08
CA ASP A 217 5.36 3.63 -35.00
C ASP A 217 4.22 3.02 -34.15
N ALA A 218 3.56 3.81 -33.31
CA ALA A 218 2.31 3.44 -32.65
C ALA A 218 1.46 4.67 -32.32
N ALA A 219 0.14 4.54 -32.42
CA ALA A 219 -0.83 5.58 -32.01
C ALA A 219 -0.88 5.79 -30.49
N ALA A 220 -0.46 4.80 -29.71
CA ALA A 220 -0.33 4.91 -28.25
C ALA A 220 0.70 3.91 -27.73
N LYS A 221 1.38 4.25 -26.63
CA LYS A 221 2.23 3.34 -25.86
C LYS A 221 2.06 3.60 -24.37
N THR A 222 2.00 2.53 -23.58
CA THR A 222 2.12 2.60 -22.13
C THR A 222 3.59 2.76 -21.75
N PHE A 223 3.87 3.57 -20.74
CA PHE A 223 5.19 3.62 -20.14
C PHE A 223 5.60 2.25 -19.59
N ALA A 224 6.90 1.98 -19.59
CA ALA A 224 7.48 0.75 -19.08
C ALA A 224 8.80 1.02 -18.33
N ASN A 225 9.36 -0.01 -17.70
CA ASN A 225 10.67 0.00 -17.03
C ASN A 225 10.75 0.88 -15.77
N GLY A 226 9.65 1.47 -15.31
CA GLY A 226 9.59 2.14 -14.02
C GLY A 226 9.76 1.14 -12.90
N THR A 227 10.63 1.44 -11.94
CA THR A 227 10.85 0.59 -10.77
C THR A 227 10.70 1.38 -9.49
N SER A 228 10.32 0.70 -8.42
CA SER A 228 10.23 1.21 -7.06
C SER A 228 11.12 0.37 -6.14
N PRO A 229 11.50 0.88 -4.95
CA PRO A 229 12.14 0.06 -3.93
C PRO A 229 11.32 -1.19 -3.60
N THR A 230 11.98 -2.34 -3.56
CA THR A 230 11.34 -3.66 -3.40
C THR A 230 11.26 -4.12 -1.95
N LYS A 231 12.05 -3.49 -1.07
CA LYS A 231 12.09 -3.78 0.35
C LYS A 231 12.06 -2.50 1.17
N TRP A 232 11.24 -2.51 2.22
CA TRP A 232 11.03 -1.36 3.08
C TRP A 232 11.27 -1.74 4.53
N ARG A 233 11.95 -0.89 5.29
CA ARG A 233 11.99 -0.96 6.75
C ARG A 233 10.99 0.03 7.30
N VAL A 234 10.06 -0.46 8.11
CA VAL A 234 9.02 0.34 8.77
C VAL A 234 9.34 0.43 10.26
N THR A 235 9.22 1.63 10.83
CA THR A 235 9.44 1.90 12.25
C THR A 235 8.25 2.66 12.83
N LEU A 236 7.47 2.00 13.68
CA LEU A 236 6.26 2.52 14.31
C LEU A 236 6.52 2.75 15.80
N ASP A 237 6.73 4.01 16.16
CA ASP A 237 6.81 4.45 17.56
C ASP A 237 5.42 4.82 18.06
N PHE A 238 4.82 3.95 18.86
CA PHE A 238 3.46 4.12 19.36
C PHE A 238 3.31 5.32 20.32
N SER A 239 4.40 5.90 20.82
CA SER A 239 4.32 7.14 21.61
C SER A 239 4.07 8.39 20.77
N SER A 240 4.29 8.31 19.45
CA SER A 240 4.32 9.48 18.55
C SER A 240 3.59 9.27 17.21
N LEU A 241 2.79 8.20 17.08
CA LEU A 241 2.00 7.97 15.86
C LEU A 241 0.99 9.08 15.62
N THR A 242 0.86 9.45 14.34
CA THR A 242 -0.13 10.40 13.84
C THR A 242 -0.94 9.79 12.71
N ASP A 243 -2.21 10.17 12.66
CA ASP A 243 -3.12 9.84 11.56
C ASP A 243 -2.78 10.66 10.29
N LEU A 244 -3.40 10.31 9.15
CA LEU A 244 -3.35 11.05 7.88
C LEU A 244 -3.66 12.54 8.04
N ASP A 245 -4.57 12.90 8.96
CA ASP A 245 -4.93 14.30 9.25
C ASP A 245 -4.02 14.96 10.31
N GLY A 246 -2.95 14.29 10.73
CA GLY A 246 -2.04 14.75 11.78
C GLY A 246 -2.61 14.61 13.21
N ARG A 247 -3.74 13.91 13.38
CA ARG A 247 -4.36 13.66 14.69
C ARG A 247 -3.48 12.75 15.54
N THR A 248 -3.30 13.08 16.81
CA THR A 248 -2.67 12.19 17.79
C THR A 248 -3.55 10.98 18.03
N ILE A 249 -2.93 9.79 18.05
CA ILE A 249 -3.62 8.53 18.26
C ILE A 249 -3.52 8.16 19.75
N PRO A 250 -4.63 7.84 20.44
CA PRO A 250 -4.60 7.42 21.84
C PRO A 250 -4.10 5.97 21.95
N THR A 251 -2.78 5.80 21.92
CA THR A 251 -2.13 4.49 21.88
C THR A 251 -2.16 3.74 23.22
N THR A 252 -2.68 4.35 24.27
CA THR A 252 -2.90 3.71 25.58
C THR A 252 -4.10 2.78 25.63
N ASN A 253 -4.95 2.78 24.61
CA ASN A 253 -6.17 1.96 24.58
C ASN A 253 -6.53 1.50 23.16
N ILE A 254 -5.54 1.03 22.40
CA ILE A 254 -5.77 0.46 21.07
C ILE A 254 -6.53 -0.85 21.23
N ARG A 255 -7.58 -1.00 20.43
CA ARG A 255 -8.44 -2.19 20.41
C ARG A 255 -7.98 -3.19 19.36
N LYS A 256 -7.60 -2.67 18.19
CA LYS A 256 -7.27 -3.46 17.01
C LYS A 256 -6.36 -2.67 16.09
N MET A 257 -5.51 -3.39 15.36
CA MET A 257 -4.74 -2.82 14.26
C MET A 257 -4.80 -3.71 13.03
N ARG A 258 -4.76 -3.12 11.83
CA ARG A 258 -4.69 -3.87 10.57
C ARG A 258 -3.66 -3.30 9.59
N TRP A 259 -2.75 -4.17 9.16
CA TRP A 259 -1.97 -3.99 7.93
C TRP A 259 -2.77 -4.57 6.78
N THR A 260 -3.05 -3.75 5.77
CA THR A 260 -3.85 -4.18 4.60
C THR A 260 -2.94 -4.34 3.38
N TYR A 261 -3.13 -5.43 2.66
CA TYR A 261 -2.50 -5.72 1.37
C TYR A 261 -3.58 -5.88 0.33
N ALA A 262 -3.35 -5.34 -0.87
CA ALA A 262 -4.30 -5.34 -1.97
C ALA A 262 -3.67 -5.86 -3.25
N ALA A 263 -4.47 -6.45 -4.13
CA ALA A 263 -4.04 -6.91 -5.44
C ALA A 263 -3.40 -5.78 -6.25
N ASP A 264 -2.26 -6.06 -6.88
CA ASP A 264 -1.68 -5.10 -7.82
C ASP A 264 -2.65 -4.80 -8.97
N LEU A 265 -2.61 -3.57 -9.50
CA LEU A 265 -3.45 -3.19 -10.63
C LEU A 265 -2.96 -3.87 -11.91
N GLN A 266 -3.89 -4.49 -12.64
CA GLN A 266 -3.62 -5.13 -13.92
C GLN A 266 -4.23 -4.35 -15.08
N ALA A 267 -3.57 -4.39 -16.23
CA ALA A 267 -4.12 -3.88 -17.47
C ALA A 267 -5.10 -4.90 -18.07
N GLY A 268 -6.28 -4.46 -18.48
CA GLY A 268 -7.27 -5.31 -19.13
C GLY A 268 -8.12 -6.13 -18.15
N ALA A 269 -8.50 -7.34 -18.57
CA ALA A 269 -9.24 -8.25 -17.71
C ALA A 269 -8.35 -8.73 -16.55
N PHE A 270 -8.92 -8.82 -15.35
CA PHE A 270 -8.17 -9.26 -14.19
C PHE A 270 -7.80 -10.74 -14.31
N GLU A 271 -6.50 -11.02 -14.34
CA GLU A 271 -5.96 -12.37 -14.29
C GLU A 271 -5.67 -12.74 -12.85
N ARG A 272 -6.13 -13.92 -12.44
CA ARG A 272 -5.87 -14.44 -11.09
C ARG A 272 -4.36 -14.58 -10.87
N SER A 273 -3.87 -14.06 -9.76
CA SER A 273 -2.45 -14.13 -9.40
C SER A 273 -2.25 -14.59 -7.97
N GLU A 274 -1.15 -15.31 -7.74
CA GLU A 274 -0.68 -15.60 -6.38
C GLU A 274 0.05 -14.39 -5.83
N PHE A 275 -0.05 -14.15 -4.54
CA PHE A 275 0.63 -13.04 -3.88
C PHE A 275 1.41 -13.51 -2.67
N GLN A 276 2.40 -12.71 -2.31
CA GLN A 276 3.20 -12.93 -1.12
C GLN A 276 3.64 -11.60 -0.51
N VAL A 277 3.59 -11.52 0.81
CA VAL A 277 4.23 -10.50 1.62
C VAL A 277 5.11 -11.21 2.63
N VAL A 278 6.40 -10.90 2.61
CA VAL A 278 7.36 -11.45 3.58
C VAL A 278 7.72 -10.35 4.56
N VAL A 279 7.45 -10.59 5.84
CA VAL A 279 7.80 -9.71 6.94
C VAL A 279 8.93 -10.35 7.73
N SER A 280 10.03 -9.63 7.90
CA SER A 280 11.25 -10.08 8.55
C SER A 280 11.79 -9.02 9.50
N ASN A 281 12.77 -9.37 10.33
CA ASN A 281 13.38 -8.47 11.29
C ASN A 281 12.34 -7.78 12.21
N TRP A 282 11.23 -8.47 12.47
CA TRP A 282 10.17 -8.01 13.34
C TRP A 282 10.67 -7.91 14.77
N THR A 283 10.75 -6.69 15.28
CA THR A 283 11.35 -6.37 16.56
C THR A 283 10.43 -5.43 17.32
N VAL A 284 10.01 -5.84 18.51
CA VAL A 284 9.17 -5.04 19.41
C VAL A 284 10.02 -4.74 20.65
N THR A 285 10.30 -3.46 20.90
CA THR A 285 11.03 -3.00 22.07
C THR A 285 10.18 -2.02 22.89
N GLY A 286 10.67 -1.64 24.07
CA GLY A 286 10.01 -0.69 24.96
C GLY A 286 9.40 -1.32 26.20
N THR A 287 8.50 -0.58 26.86
CA THR A 287 7.83 -0.98 28.11
C THR A 287 6.41 -1.50 27.82
N ASN A 288 5.76 -2.15 28.81
CA ASN A 288 4.39 -2.67 28.71
C ASN A 288 4.19 -3.75 27.63
N ARG A 289 5.26 -4.50 27.29
CA ARG A 289 5.23 -5.54 26.26
C ARG A 289 4.59 -6.85 26.72
N THR A 290 4.66 -7.18 28.00
CA THR A 290 4.16 -8.44 28.54
C THR A 290 2.66 -8.38 28.80
N TYR A 291 1.91 -9.37 28.32
CA TYR A 291 0.53 -9.55 28.70
C TYR A 291 0.38 -10.17 30.08
N SER A 292 -0.73 -9.84 30.75
CA SER A 292 -1.17 -10.55 31.94
C SER A 292 -2.03 -11.77 31.55
N VAL A 293 -1.85 -12.88 32.25
CA VAL A 293 -2.67 -14.10 32.08
C VAL A 293 -3.43 -14.40 33.36
N ALA A 294 -4.63 -14.93 33.22
CA ALA A 294 -5.44 -15.33 34.36
C ALA A 294 -4.79 -16.53 35.08
N GLY A 295 -4.61 -16.43 36.39
CA GLY A 295 -3.99 -17.50 37.19
C GLY A 295 -4.92 -18.71 37.41
N PRO A 296 -4.39 -19.83 37.94
CA PRO A 296 -5.21 -20.99 38.31
C PRO A 296 -6.42 -20.61 39.19
N GLY A 297 -7.59 -21.13 38.87
CA GLY A 297 -8.85 -20.82 39.58
C GLY A 297 -9.55 -19.53 39.12
N SER A 298 -8.99 -18.81 38.14
CA SER A 298 -9.66 -17.65 37.54
C SER A 298 -10.90 -18.07 36.74
N ARG A 299 -11.92 -17.20 36.76
CA ARG A 299 -13.16 -17.35 35.99
C ARG A 299 -13.33 -16.17 35.06
N ARG A 300 -13.65 -16.43 33.78
CA ARG A 300 -14.05 -15.41 32.82
C ARG A 300 -15.57 -15.25 32.84
N ILE A 301 -16.03 -14.02 32.96
CA ILE A 301 -17.45 -13.64 32.91
C ILE A 301 -17.56 -12.56 31.84
N GLU A 302 -18.29 -12.85 30.76
CA GLU A 302 -18.50 -11.89 29.67
C GLU A 302 -19.57 -10.88 30.01
N ASP A 303 -19.53 -9.70 29.40
CA ASP A 303 -20.48 -8.60 29.59
C ASP A 303 -21.95 -8.97 29.34
N HIS A 304 -22.20 -9.99 28.51
CA HIS A 304 -23.51 -10.57 28.21
C HIS A 304 -23.80 -11.89 28.96
N SER A 305 -22.98 -12.24 29.95
CA SER A 305 -23.19 -13.43 30.76
C SER A 305 -24.51 -13.32 31.54
N ALA A 306 -25.30 -14.41 31.55
CA ALA A 306 -26.56 -14.48 32.29
C ALA A 306 -26.41 -14.29 33.82
N GLU A 307 -25.18 -14.37 34.32
CA GLU A 307 -24.84 -14.17 35.72
C GLU A 307 -24.58 -12.69 36.08
N ILE A 308 -24.47 -11.81 35.07
CA ILE A 308 -24.33 -10.37 35.29
C ILE A 308 -25.71 -9.75 35.46
N VAL A 309 -25.91 -9.09 36.59
CA VAL A 309 -27.10 -8.28 36.87
C VAL A 309 -26.66 -6.84 37.09
N TYR A 310 -27.01 -5.96 36.15
CA TYR A 310 -26.78 -4.53 36.27
C TYR A 310 -27.73 -3.92 37.30
N SER A 311 -27.22 -3.10 38.21
CA SER A 311 -28.04 -2.34 39.17
C SER A 311 -27.74 -0.85 39.08
N GLY A 312 -28.78 -0.01 39.16
CA GLY A 312 -28.68 1.43 38.91
C GLY A 312 -28.98 1.83 37.47
N GLN A 313 -28.70 3.09 37.12
CA GLN A 313 -28.86 3.60 35.76
C GLN A 313 -27.57 3.33 34.98
N TRP A 314 -27.65 2.46 33.97
CA TRP A 314 -26.57 2.19 33.04
C TRP A 314 -27.01 2.61 31.64
N THR A 315 -26.07 3.14 30.87
CA THR A 315 -26.28 3.45 29.45
C THR A 315 -25.20 2.74 28.65
N ASP A 316 -25.60 2.07 27.58
CA ASP A 316 -24.65 1.49 26.64
C ASP A 316 -23.79 2.58 26.02
N SER A 317 -22.48 2.35 26.03
CA SER A 317 -21.53 3.18 25.31
C SER A 317 -21.10 2.46 24.03
N ARG A 318 -20.82 3.25 22.99
CA ARG A 318 -20.28 2.72 21.74
C ARG A 318 -18.93 2.04 22.04
N GLY A 319 -18.83 0.75 21.72
CA GLY A 319 -17.77 -0.07 22.25
C GLY A 319 -17.54 -1.38 21.53
N ASN A 320 -16.37 -1.97 21.77
CA ASN A 320 -16.13 -3.39 21.51
C ASN A 320 -16.32 -4.13 22.83
N PHE A 321 -17.20 -5.10 22.80
CA PHE A 321 -17.59 -5.95 23.91
C PHE A 321 -16.90 -7.31 23.75
N SER A 322 -17.13 -8.20 24.70
CA SER A 322 -16.41 -9.46 24.72
C SER A 322 -16.64 -10.28 23.44
N GLY A 323 -15.61 -11.05 23.07
CA GLY A 323 -15.58 -11.80 21.80
C GLY A 323 -15.36 -10.92 20.57
N GLY A 324 -15.07 -9.63 20.72
CA GLY A 324 -14.86 -8.71 19.60
C GLY A 324 -16.16 -8.24 18.94
N THR A 325 -17.29 -8.32 19.65
CA THR A 325 -18.58 -7.80 19.22
C THR A 325 -18.55 -6.28 19.24
N ILE A 326 -19.05 -5.64 18.17
CA ILE A 326 -19.10 -4.17 18.07
C ILE A 326 -20.55 -3.77 18.29
N HIS A 327 -20.84 -2.97 19.33
CA HIS A 327 -22.17 -2.39 19.48
C HIS A 327 -22.15 -0.98 18.87
N TYR A 328 -23.05 -0.79 17.90
CA TYR A 328 -23.41 0.51 17.36
C TYR A 328 -24.74 0.89 17.99
N SER A 329 -24.78 2.00 18.73
CA SER A 329 -26.03 2.64 19.15
C SER A 329 -26.68 3.34 17.98
#